data_AF-A0A5C5V576-F1
#
_entry.id   AF-A0A5C5V576-F1
#
_cell.length_a   1.000
_cell.length_b   1.000
_cell.length_c   1.000
_cell.angle_alpha   90.00
_cell.angle_beta   90.00
_cell.angle_gamma   90.00
#
_symmetry.space_group_name_H-M   'P 1'
#
loop_
_entity.id
_entity.type
_entity.pdbx_description
1 polymer ?
#
loop_
_entity_poly.entity_id
_entity_poly.type
_entity_poly.pdbx_seq_one_letter_code
_entity_poly.pdbx_strand_id
1 'polypeptide(L)'
;MRRSRLSGIWIGFAMGGLCGVAAIAGVLLSRPTNAVLEIPVQASATRTDTMAAATGDIDSSADGLFTLDFLTGDLQCYVINTRNQQAAPSVFRANAMGDLQIDPTSKPQFMLLVGKAMFQGGRTVNARPANSVVYVIDSTSGNFVGYGIPWQENQASRGAPQSGALIPITRGSARNAMIREP
;
A
#
# COMPACT_ATOMS: atom_id res chain seq x y z
N MET A 1 6.68 9.84 81.51
CA MET A 1 7.13 10.66 80.36
C MET A 1 6.62 10.04 79.06
N ARG A 2 5.65 10.67 78.39
CA ARG A 2 4.88 10.15 77.24
C ARG A 2 5.07 11.15 76.07
N ARG A 3 6.13 11.03 75.27
CA ARG A 3 6.44 11.99 74.17
C ARG A 3 6.76 11.37 72.80
N SER A 4 6.78 10.04 72.62
CA SER A 4 7.21 9.42 71.35
C SER A 4 6.11 9.16 70.31
N ARG A 5 4.81 9.23 70.66
CA ARG A 5 3.72 8.89 69.72
C ARG A 5 3.31 10.02 68.76
N LEU A 6 3.63 11.28 69.07
CA LEU A 6 3.29 12.43 68.22
C LEU A 6 4.23 12.56 67.00
N SER A 7 5.50 12.14 67.11
CA SER A 7 6.50 12.24 66.04
C SER A 7 6.19 11.37 64.82
N GLY A 8 5.60 10.18 65.01
CA GLY A 8 5.29 9.27 63.89
C GLY A 8 4.16 9.77 62.98
N ILE A 9 3.22 10.54 63.51
CA ILE A 9 2.09 11.09 62.75
C ILE A 9 2.58 12.17 61.78
N TRP A 10 3.47 13.05 62.23
CA TRP A 10 4.06 14.11 61.39
C TRP A 10 4.93 13.54 60.26
N ILE A 11 5.65 12.45 60.51
CA ILE A 11 6.45 11.75 59.50
C ILE A 11 5.53 11.13 58.42
N GLY A 12 4.39 10.54 58.83
CA GLY A 12 3.39 10.01 57.90
C GLY A 12 2.78 11.06 56.98
N PHE A 13 2.44 12.25 57.51
CA PHE A 13 1.94 13.36 56.69
C PHE A 13 2.99 13.91 55.74
N ALA A 14 4.25 14.01 56.18
CA ALA A 14 5.34 14.48 55.33
C ALA A 14 5.60 13.52 54.15
N MET A 15 5.62 12.20 54.39
CA MET A 15 5.78 11.21 53.32
C MET A 15 4.57 11.14 52.37
N GLY A 16 3.34 11.19 52.92
CA GLY A 16 2.12 11.18 52.10
C GLY A 16 2.02 12.40 51.19
N GLY A 17 2.36 13.59 51.71
CA GLY A 17 2.40 14.83 50.94
C GLY A 17 3.41 14.77 49.79
N LEU A 18 4.59 14.20 50.03
CA LEU A 18 5.65 14.10 49.03
C LEU A 18 5.26 13.16 47.87
N CYS A 19 4.66 12.02 48.17
CA CYS A 19 4.11 11.12 47.14
C CYS A 19 2.97 11.75 46.34
N GLY A 20 2.09 12.50 47.01
CA GLY A 20 0.99 13.22 46.35
C GLY A 20 1.47 14.27 45.36
N VAL A 21 2.47 15.08 45.76
CA VAL A 21 3.07 16.09 44.88
C VAL A 21 3.78 15.44 43.70
N ALA A 22 4.49 14.33 43.91
CA ALA A 22 5.15 13.59 42.84
C ALA A 22 4.16 13.02 41.82
N ALA A 23 3.03 12.47 42.27
CA ALA A 23 1.98 11.96 41.38
C ALA A 23 1.34 13.08 40.54
N ILE A 24 1.05 14.22 41.16
CA ILE A 24 0.48 15.39 40.47
C ILE A 24 1.48 15.96 39.46
N ALA A 25 2.76 16.10 39.84
CA ALA A 25 3.82 16.55 38.94
C ALA A 25 4.00 15.57 37.75
N GLY A 26 3.90 14.26 38.00
CA GLY A 26 3.93 13.24 36.96
C GLY A 26 2.81 13.41 35.93
N VAL A 27 1.59 13.68 36.37
CA VAL A 27 0.45 13.90 35.46
C VAL A 27 0.58 15.24 34.70
N LEU A 28 1.04 16.31 35.37
CA LEU A 28 1.22 17.62 34.73
C LEU A 28 2.37 17.65 33.72
N LEU A 29 3.44 16.89 33.96
CA LEU A 29 4.58 16.79 33.07
C LEU A 29 4.41 15.70 32.01
N SER A 30 3.49 14.75 32.22
CA SER A 30 3.10 13.77 31.20
C SER A 30 2.31 14.47 30.11
N ARG A 31 3.03 15.02 29.13
CA ARG A 31 2.44 15.36 27.84
C ARG A 31 2.15 14.04 27.15
N PRO A 32 0.89 13.69 26.85
CA PRO A 32 0.59 12.53 26.03
C PRO A 32 1.24 12.78 24.67
N THR A 33 2.38 12.14 24.44
CA THR A 33 2.93 12.02 23.10
C THR A 33 2.07 10.98 22.41
N ASN A 34 0.93 11.44 21.88
CA ASN A 34 0.25 10.73 20.83
C ASN A 34 1.17 10.80 19.61
N ALA A 35 2.25 10.03 19.64
CA ALA A 35 3.04 9.71 18.47
C ALA A 35 2.18 8.81 17.61
N VAL A 36 1.18 9.41 16.97
CA VAL A 36 0.57 8.84 15.78
C VAL A 36 1.72 8.75 14.80
N LEU A 37 2.26 7.54 14.62
CA LEU A 37 3.12 7.24 13.50
C LEU A 37 2.27 7.49 12.26
N GLU A 38 2.34 8.71 11.73
CA GLU A 38 1.81 9.03 10.43
C GLU A 38 2.67 8.26 9.43
N ILE A 39 2.23 7.03 9.13
CA ILE A 39 2.79 6.28 8.02
C ILE A 39 2.28 7.01 6.78
N PRO A 40 3.13 7.73 6.01
CA PRO A 40 2.67 8.40 4.82
C PRO A 40 2.12 7.33 3.89
N VAL A 41 0.80 7.31 3.71
CA VAL A 41 0.14 6.42 2.76
C VAL A 41 0.49 6.96 1.37
N GLN A 42 1.57 6.45 0.78
CA GLN A 42 2.05 6.87 -0.53
C GLN A 42 1.20 6.33 -1.69
N ALA A 43 0.24 5.45 -1.40
CA ALA A 43 -0.67 4.84 -2.37
C ALA A 43 -2.09 4.87 -1.82
N SER A 44 -2.99 5.59 -2.48
CA SER A 44 -4.42 5.56 -2.14
C SER A 44 -5.10 4.52 -3.02
N ALA A 45 -5.97 3.71 -2.43
CA ALA A 45 -6.78 2.72 -3.15
C ALA A 45 -8.25 2.90 -2.76
N THR A 46 -9.13 2.79 -3.75
CA THR A 46 -10.58 2.83 -3.55
C THR A 46 -11.26 1.81 -4.45
N ARG A 47 -12.47 1.42 -4.08
CA ARG A 47 -13.24 0.39 -4.78
C ARG A 47 -14.73 0.74 -4.74
N THR A 48 -15.39 0.47 -5.85
CA THR A 48 -16.84 0.40 -6.01
C THR A 48 -17.25 -1.05 -6.35
N ASP A 49 -18.53 -1.27 -6.60
CA ASP A 49 -19.04 -2.60 -6.99
C ASP A 49 -18.60 -3.05 -8.38
N THR A 50 -18.20 -2.11 -9.25
CA THR A 50 -17.85 -2.39 -10.64
C THR A 50 -16.42 -2.02 -10.98
N MET A 51 -15.73 -1.27 -10.13
CA MET A 51 -14.38 -0.79 -10.40
C MET A 51 -13.51 -0.75 -9.15
N ALA A 52 -12.20 -0.87 -9.34
CA ALA A 52 -11.22 -0.48 -8.35
C ALA A 52 -10.21 0.49 -8.97
N ALA A 53 -9.67 1.36 -8.13
CA ALA A 53 -8.58 2.24 -8.50
C ALA A 53 -7.52 2.29 -7.40
N ALA A 54 -6.26 2.42 -7.79
CA ALA A 54 -5.15 2.57 -6.87
C ALA A 54 -4.04 3.43 -7.48
N THR A 55 -3.27 4.15 -6.65
CA THR A 55 -2.09 4.87 -7.11
C THR A 55 -0.80 4.14 -6.77
N GLY A 56 0.28 4.40 -7.50
CA GLY A 56 1.59 3.85 -7.17
C GLY A 56 2.74 4.50 -7.91
N ASP A 57 3.89 4.53 -7.23
CA ASP A 57 5.14 5.11 -7.70
C ASP A 57 5.65 4.37 -8.96
N ILE A 58 5.72 5.09 -10.09
CA ILE A 58 6.26 4.54 -11.34
C ILE A 58 7.75 4.82 -11.43
N ASP A 59 8.13 6.06 -11.13
CA ASP A 59 9.49 6.57 -11.18
C ASP A 59 9.60 7.86 -10.37
N SER A 60 10.81 8.35 -10.13
CA SER A 60 11.12 9.60 -9.42
C SER A 60 10.35 10.84 -9.91
N SER A 61 9.87 10.82 -11.15
CA SER A 61 9.05 11.89 -11.74
C SER A 61 7.77 11.41 -12.40
N ALA A 62 7.29 10.22 -12.05
CA ALA A 62 6.08 9.67 -12.63
C ALA A 62 5.24 8.92 -11.59
N ASP A 63 3.95 9.20 -11.58
CA ASP A 63 2.97 8.52 -10.74
C ASP A 63 1.99 7.72 -11.63
N GLY A 64 1.51 6.61 -11.11
CA GLY A 64 0.65 5.68 -11.84
C GLY A 64 -0.74 5.62 -11.22
N LEU A 65 -1.78 5.88 -12.03
CA LEU A 65 -3.16 5.57 -11.69
C LEU A 65 -3.54 4.23 -12.31
N PHE A 66 -3.78 3.24 -11.46
CA PHE A 66 -4.28 1.93 -11.84
C PHE A 66 -5.79 1.90 -11.72
N THR A 67 -6.48 1.43 -12.74
CA THR A 67 -7.93 1.22 -12.75
C THR A 67 -8.23 -0.17 -13.24
N LEU A 68 -9.13 -0.86 -12.53
CA LEU A 68 -9.60 -2.19 -12.89
C LEU A 68 -11.12 -2.16 -13.05
N ASP A 69 -11.61 -2.51 -14.23
CA ASP A 69 -13.03 -2.75 -14.48
C ASP A 69 -13.38 -4.21 -14.17
N PHE A 70 -14.38 -4.42 -13.32
CA PHE A 70 -14.78 -5.76 -12.88
C PHE A 70 -15.67 -6.47 -13.89
N LEU A 71 -16.30 -5.74 -14.82
CA LEU A 71 -17.15 -6.35 -15.85
C LEU A 71 -16.31 -6.99 -16.97
N THR A 72 -15.24 -6.32 -17.36
CA THR A 72 -14.39 -6.75 -18.49
C THR A 72 -13.04 -7.32 -18.04
N GLY A 73 -12.67 -7.16 -16.77
CA GLY A 73 -11.34 -7.48 -16.28
C GLY A 73 -10.25 -6.59 -16.87
N ASP A 74 -10.60 -5.46 -17.50
CA ASP A 74 -9.64 -4.56 -18.12
C ASP A 74 -8.89 -3.80 -17.03
N LEU A 75 -7.60 -4.09 -16.92
CA LEU A 75 -6.65 -3.42 -16.04
C LEU A 75 -5.90 -2.39 -16.87
N GLN A 76 -5.95 -1.13 -16.44
CA GLN A 76 -5.25 -0.03 -17.08
C GLN A 76 -4.34 0.68 -16.08
N CYS A 77 -3.18 1.12 -16.53
CA CYS A 77 -2.24 1.96 -15.80
C CYS A 77 -2.02 3.24 -16.61
N TYR A 78 -2.50 4.36 -16.08
CA TYR A 78 -2.23 5.69 -16.60
C TYR A 78 -1.03 6.27 -15.87
N VAL A 79 0.06 6.47 -16.58
CA VAL A 79 1.28 7.09 -16.03
C VAL A 79 1.25 8.57 -16.32
N ILE A 80 1.27 9.36 -15.25
CA ILE A 80 1.30 10.81 -15.25
C ILE A 80 2.73 11.25 -14.97
N ASN A 81 3.36 11.93 -15.93
CA ASN A 81 4.70 12.47 -15.77
C ASN A 81 4.63 13.88 -15.18
N THR A 82 5.21 14.07 -13.99
CA THR A 82 5.17 15.35 -13.28
C THR A 82 6.07 16.42 -13.92
N ARG A 83 7.08 16.02 -14.69
CA ARG A 83 7.98 16.93 -15.42
C ARG A 83 7.34 17.52 -16.67
N ASN A 84 6.42 16.79 -17.30
CA ASN A 84 5.78 17.23 -18.56
C ASN A 84 4.24 17.13 -18.47
N GLN A 85 3.65 18.07 -17.74
CA GLN A 85 2.23 18.10 -17.39
C GLN A 85 1.28 18.30 -18.59
N GLN A 86 1.81 18.60 -19.79
CA GLN A 86 1.04 18.84 -21.01
C GLN A 86 1.06 17.66 -21.99
N ALA A 87 1.90 16.64 -21.75
CA ALA A 87 1.97 15.48 -22.62
C ALA A 87 0.78 14.53 -22.40
N ALA A 88 0.40 13.82 -23.46
CA ALA A 88 -0.58 12.75 -23.34
C ALA A 88 -0.13 11.70 -22.30
N PRO A 89 -1.05 11.17 -21.47
CA PRO A 89 -0.70 10.16 -20.48
C PRO A 89 -0.20 8.90 -21.18
N SER A 90 0.81 8.27 -20.59
CA SER A 90 1.26 6.95 -21.05
C SER A 90 0.31 5.89 -20.49
N VAL A 91 -0.09 4.92 -21.31
CA VAL A 91 -1.16 3.96 -20.95
C VAL A 91 -0.72 2.53 -21.20
N PHE A 92 -0.71 1.73 -20.14
CA PHE A 92 -0.44 0.29 -20.21
C PHE A 92 -1.67 -0.52 -19.82
N ARG A 93 -1.93 -1.64 -20.51
CA ARG A 93 -3.16 -2.44 -20.30
C ARG A 93 -2.91 -3.93 -20.16
N ALA A 94 -3.75 -4.63 -19.42
CA ALA A 94 -3.83 -6.08 -19.41
C ALA A 94 -5.28 -6.54 -19.16
N ASN A 95 -5.58 -7.80 -19.47
CA ASN A 95 -6.85 -8.39 -19.13
C ASN A 95 -6.67 -9.39 -17.97
N ALA A 96 -7.12 -8.98 -16.78
CA ALA A 96 -6.99 -9.79 -15.57
C ALA A 96 -7.84 -11.06 -15.62
N MET A 97 -9.02 -11.05 -16.26
CA MET A 97 -9.86 -12.25 -16.38
C MET A 97 -9.16 -13.37 -17.14
N GLY A 98 -8.55 -13.03 -18.29
CA GLY A 98 -7.80 -13.99 -19.09
C GLY A 98 -6.58 -14.54 -18.35
N ASP A 99 -5.85 -13.68 -17.64
CA ASP A 99 -4.65 -14.08 -16.91
C ASP A 99 -4.94 -14.89 -15.64
N LEU A 100 -6.09 -14.64 -14.99
CA LEU A 100 -6.57 -15.37 -13.81
C LEU A 100 -7.34 -16.65 -14.15
N GLN A 101 -7.60 -16.89 -15.45
CA GLN A 101 -8.39 -18.01 -15.95
C GLN A 101 -9.80 -18.06 -15.37
N ILE A 102 -10.42 -16.89 -15.20
CA ILE A 102 -11.79 -16.76 -14.72
C ILE A 102 -12.76 -17.19 -15.83
N ASP A 103 -13.76 -17.98 -15.48
CA ASP A 103 -14.85 -18.32 -16.39
C ASP A 103 -15.63 -17.04 -16.78
N PRO A 104 -15.74 -16.70 -18.08
CA PRO A 104 -16.47 -15.51 -18.55
C PRO A 104 -17.94 -15.44 -18.11
N THR A 105 -18.52 -16.58 -17.73
CA THR A 105 -19.91 -16.66 -17.24
C THR A 105 -20.03 -16.40 -15.74
N SER A 106 -18.92 -16.45 -15.00
CA SER A 106 -18.89 -16.18 -13.58
C SER A 106 -18.86 -14.68 -13.29
N LYS A 107 -19.36 -14.26 -12.13
CA LYS A 107 -19.24 -12.87 -11.66
C LYS A 107 -17.94 -12.75 -10.84
N PRO A 108 -16.82 -12.25 -11.41
CA PRO A 108 -15.59 -12.13 -10.66
C PRO A 108 -15.71 -11.09 -9.54
N GLN A 109 -14.93 -11.30 -8.48
CA GLN A 109 -14.77 -10.32 -7.43
C GLN A 109 -13.29 -9.99 -7.33
N PHE A 110 -12.91 -8.80 -7.78
CA PHE A 110 -11.50 -8.43 -7.80
C PHE A 110 -11.06 -7.68 -6.55
N MET A 111 -9.80 -7.89 -6.18
CA MET A 111 -9.03 -7.01 -5.32
C MET A 111 -7.87 -6.45 -6.14
N LEU A 112 -7.67 -5.14 -6.05
CA LEU A 112 -6.57 -4.43 -6.69
C LEU A 112 -5.62 -3.95 -5.59
N LEU A 113 -4.34 -4.30 -5.72
CA LEU A 113 -3.29 -3.84 -4.80
C LEU A 113 -2.11 -3.33 -5.61
N VAL A 114 -1.48 -2.25 -5.14
CA VAL A 114 -0.25 -1.73 -5.75
C VAL A 114 0.85 -1.78 -4.71
N GLY A 115 1.93 -2.45 -5.05
CA GLY A 115 3.11 -2.61 -4.21
C GLY A 115 4.31 -1.88 -4.80
N LYS A 116 5.18 -1.37 -3.93
CA LYS A 116 6.48 -0.83 -4.32
C LYS A 116 7.41 -2.00 -4.65
N ALA A 117 8.02 -1.97 -5.83
CA ALA A 117 8.91 -3.03 -6.30
C ALA A 117 10.07 -2.42 -7.08
N MET A 118 11.29 -2.54 -6.57
CA MET A 118 12.48 -2.07 -7.28
C MET A 118 13.08 -3.24 -8.07
N PHE A 119 12.84 -3.27 -9.37
CA PHE A 119 13.46 -4.26 -10.24
C PHE A 119 14.95 -3.95 -10.41
N GLN A 120 15.79 -4.92 -10.06
CA GLN A 120 17.21 -4.87 -10.40
C GLN A 120 17.33 -5.03 -11.92
N GLY A 121 17.98 -4.08 -12.59
CA GLY A 121 18.13 -4.10 -14.04
C GLY A 121 18.77 -5.42 -14.52
N GLY A 122 18.04 -6.17 -15.34
CA GLY A 122 18.56 -7.39 -15.97
C GLY A 122 19.55 -7.07 -17.09
N ARG A 123 20.50 -7.97 -17.33
CA ARG A 123 21.65 -7.84 -18.26
C ARG A 123 21.32 -7.60 -19.75
N THR A 124 20.06 -7.48 -20.18
CA THR A 124 19.70 -7.56 -21.61
C THR A 124 18.62 -6.59 -22.09
N VAL A 125 18.01 -5.72 -21.27
CA VAL A 125 16.99 -4.79 -21.80
C VAL A 125 17.16 -3.39 -21.22
N ASN A 126 17.34 -2.39 -22.10
CA ASN A 126 17.44 -0.95 -21.82
C ASN A 126 16.14 -0.33 -21.26
N ALA A 127 15.23 -1.15 -20.72
CA ALA A 127 13.99 -0.74 -20.09
C ALA A 127 13.97 -1.34 -18.68
N ARG A 128 14.34 -0.53 -17.69
CA ARG A 128 14.10 -0.87 -16.29
C ARG A 128 12.59 -0.73 -16.05
N PRO A 129 11.87 -1.79 -15.67
CA PRO A 129 10.45 -1.67 -15.33
C PRO A 129 10.22 -0.64 -14.22
N ALA A 130 9.00 -0.12 -14.12
CA ALA A 130 8.61 0.85 -13.11
C ALA A 130 8.91 0.38 -11.68
N ASN A 131 9.04 1.31 -10.74
CA ASN A 131 9.27 1.03 -9.32
C ASN A 131 8.01 0.49 -8.57
N SER A 132 7.07 -0.12 -9.30
CA SER A 132 5.82 -0.67 -8.78
C SER A 132 5.39 -1.95 -9.48
N VAL A 133 4.57 -2.70 -8.77
CA VAL A 133 3.84 -3.87 -9.26
C VAL A 133 2.38 -3.70 -8.88
N VAL A 134 1.50 -4.01 -9.83
CA VAL A 134 0.07 -4.11 -9.56
C VAL A 134 -0.34 -5.57 -9.45
N TYR A 135 -1.00 -5.93 -8.36
CA TYR A 135 -1.54 -7.25 -8.11
C TYR A 135 -3.05 -7.22 -8.30
N VAL A 136 -3.57 -8.19 -9.05
CA VAL A 136 -5.00 -8.45 -9.16
C VAL A 136 -5.27 -9.83 -8.62
N ILE A 137 -6.24 -9.90 -7.70
CA ILE A 137 -6.67 -11.15 -7.06
C ILE A 137 -8.15 -11.33 -7.34
N ASP A 138 -8.56 -12.51 -7.77
CA ASP A 138 -9.95 -12.92 -7.72
C ASP A 138 -10.26 -13.49 -6.33
N SER A 139 -11.10 -12.82 -5.55
CA SER A 139 -11.49 -13.29 -4.22
C SER A 139 -12.38 -14.54 -4.27
N THR A 140 -12.96 -14.87 -5.44
CA THR A 140 -13.82 -16.04 -5.63
C THR A 140 -13.01 -17.33 -5.72
N SER A 141 -12.00 -17.38 -6.59
CA SER A 141 -11.09 -18.54 -6.74
C SER A 141 -9.86 -18.46 -5.82
N GLY A 142 -9.46 -17.26 -5.42
CA GLY A 142 -8.19 -17.00 -4.76
C GLY A 142 -7.00 -16.90 -5.73
N ASN A 143 -7.20 -17.01 -7.04
CA ASN A 143 -6.13 -16.86 -8.01
C ASN A 143 -5.64 -15.40 -8.03
N PHE A 144 -4.33 -15.21 -8.22
CA PHE A 144 -3.74 -13.89 -8.34
C PHE A 144 -2.74 -13.82 -9.49
N VAL A 145 -2.57 -12.61 -10.01
CA VAL A 145 -1.55 -12.23 -10.99
C VAL A 145 -0.91 -10.92 -10.55
N GLY A 146 0.41 -10.84 -10.66
CA GLY A 146 1.16 -9.60 -10.51
C GLY A 146 1.66 -9.12 -11.86
N TYR A 147 1.55 -7.82 -12.11
CA TYR A 147 2.02 -7.18 -13.33
C TYR A 147 3.09 -6.13 -13.06
N GLY A 148 4.12 -6.15 -13.90
CA GLY A 148 5.09 -5.07 -14.04
C GLY A 148 4.69 -4.09 -15.13
N ILE A 149 5.09 -2.83 -14.96
CA ILE A 149 4.85 -1.76 -15.93
C ILE A 149 6.14 -1.56 -16.75
N PRO A 150 6.12 -1.75 -18.09
CA PRO A 150 7.31 -1.61 -18.94
C PRO A 150 7.62 -0.14 -19.23
N TRP A 151 7.87 0.63 -18.18
CA TRP A 151 8.21 2.04 -18.23
C TRP A 151 9.64 2.26 -18.76
N GLN A 152 9.82 3.21 -19.66
CA GLN A 152 11.14 3.62 -20.15
C GLN A 152 11.38 5.09 -19.80
N GLU A 153 12.17 5.35 -18.75
CA GLU A 153 12.50 6.71 -18.32
C GLU A 153 13.16 7.53 -19.46
N ASN A 154 14.00 6.90 -20.29
CA ASN A 154 14.66 7.56 -21.42
C ASN A 154 13.69 8.11 -22.48
N GLN A 155 12.53 7.46 -22.67
CA GLN A 155 11.50 7.97 -23.59
C GLN A 155 10.63 9.02 -22.89
N ALA A 156 10.34 8.81 -21.61
CA ALA A 156 9.59 9.75 -20.80
C ALA A 156 10.30 11.10 -20.62
N SER A 157 11.63 11.10 -20.48
CA SER A 157 12.44 12.32 -20.37
C SER A 157 12.40 13.16 -21.65
N ARG A 158 12.12 12.55 -22.80
CA ARG A 158 11.89 13.21 -24.09
C ARG A 158 10.45 13.67 -24.30
N GLY A 159 9.57 13.43 -23.32
CA GLY A 159 8.15 13.77 -23.40
C GLY A 159 7.33 12.88 -24.33
N ALA A 160 7.88 11.74 -24.77
CA ALA A 160 7.14 10.82 -25.64
C ALA A 160 6.16 9.98 -24.81
N PRO A 161 4.86 9.92 -25.19
CA PRO A 161 3.91 9.02 -24.55
C PRO A 161 4.26 7.57 -24.87
N GLN A 162 4.09 6.70 -23.88
CA GLN A 162 4.34 5.27 -24.00
C GLN A 162 3.03 4.50 -23.89
N SER A 163 2.87 3.46 -24.69
CA SER A 163 1.75 2.54 -24.54
C SER A 163 2.17 1.11 -24.86
N GLY A 164 1.51 0.15 -24.22
CA GLY A 164 1.77 -1.27 -24.41
C GLY A 164 0.98 -2.14 -23.45
N ALA A 165 1.36 -3.42 -23.39
CA ALA A 165 0.79 -4.34 -22.43
C ALA A 165 1.49 -4.23 -21.07
N LEU A 166 0.75 -4.38 -19.98
CA LEU A 166 1.31 -4.73 -18.68
C LEU A 166 1.90 -6.14 -18.76
N ILE A 167 3.05 -6.36 -18.11
CA ILE A 167 3.78 -7.62 -18.21
C ILE A 167 3.43 -8.51 -17.01
N PRO A 168 2.81 -9.69 -17.18
CA PRO A 168 2.60 -10.61 -16.07
C PRO A 168 3.96 -11.12 -15.57
N ILE A 169 4.28 -10.83 -14.31
CA ILE A 169 5.55 -11.21 -13.68
C ILE A 169 5.41 -12.42 -12.76
N THR A 170 4.21 -12.66 -12.22
CA THR A 170 3.93 -13.79 -11.33
C THR A 170 2.46 -14.14 -11.39
N ARG A 171 2.14 -15.41 -11.15
CA ARG A 171 0.79 -15.95 -11.02
C ARG A 171 0.78 -17.01 -9.92
N GLY A 172 -0.33 -17.15 -9.23
CA GLY A 172 -0.47 -18.17 -8.19
C GLY A 172 -1.89 -18.23 -7.63
N SER A 173 -2.06 -18.96 -6.53
CA SER A 173 -3.30 -19.01 -5.77
C SER A 173 -3.04 -18.71 -4.30
N ALA A 174 -3.87 -17.86 -3.72
CA ALA A 174 -3.86 -17.51 -2.29
C ALA A 174 -4.54 -18.58 -1.42
N ARG A 175 -5.27 -19.53 -2.03
CA ARG A 175 -5.90 -20.64 -1.31
C ARG A 175 -4.96 -21.83 -1.22
N ASN A 176 -4.79 -22.33 -0.01
CA ASN A 176 -4.06 -23.57 0.23
C ASN A 176 -5.03 -24.75 0.05
N ALA A 177 -4.80 -25.60 -0.96
CA ALA A 177 -5.64 -26.76 -1.24
C ALA A 177 -5.54 -27.88 -0.19
N MET A 178 -4.74 -27.69 0.87
CA MET A 178 -4.55 -28.66 1.95
C MET A 178 -5.43 -28.35 3.16
N ILE A 179 -6.74 -28.47 2.99
CA ILE A 179 -7.65 -28.90 4.05
C ILE A 179 -8.36 -30.14 3.51
N ARG A 180 -7.75 -31.31 3.76
CA ARG A 180 -8.46 -32.60 3.71
C ARG A 180 -8.93 -32.86 5.14
N GLU A 181 -10.23 -32.75 5.34
CA GLU A 181 -10.95 -33.22 6.54
C GLU A 181 -11.04 -34.76 6.52
N PRO A 182 -11.50 -35.42 7.60
CA PRO A 182 -12.81 -35.19 8.24
C PRO A 182 -12.78 -34.45 9.58
#